data_AF-A0A3F3GY40-F1
#
_entry.id   AF-A0A3F3GY40-F1
#
_cell.length_a   1.000
_cell.length_b   1.000
_cell.length_c   1.000
_cell.angle_alpha   90.00
_cell.angle_beta   90.00
_cell.angle_gamma   90.00
#
_symmetry.space_group_name_H-M   'P 1'
#
loop_
_entity.id
_entity.type
_entity.pdbx_description
1 polymer ?
#
loop_
_entity_poly.entity_id
_entity_poly.type
_entity_poly.pdbx_seq_one_letter_code
_entity_poly.pdbx_strand_id
1 'polypeptide(L)'
;MTGTSETAVQIINGVHHGGQSVSDRLSDFNQQIVAAATALAAKTKQQPNLSVAGQQIIVRAITGMQDWFVNELKSAQTVVAAETMVQGDVTALTLGQLAQTPVAEAKADWVSRLYQGLQATDQTIHGYENLTDDDVADLMNRLGELTDETNNQFQEGASATVVTAALQKFLDALPTLTFKASQQDAVRQLEQTGTATQQAISADRTLLDQQVQNQQQAANTALDQAIQAVKATQNSAAMAQALADGRTAVENAHQEQGDLAQQLPKLNQQVDEVAQQVVSAINQDPTLSVDEKQQQIKAVQQQAADLKNELKNAVDPRAAYQDLEQGLPKLPTIHQAGQAIVGPDGQAAKFEKQIQAASQQMQEQINQALQSGLITQDQHQVLTAAVQPSRR
;
A
#
# COMPACT_ATOMS: atom_id res chain seq x y z
N MET A 1 -25.77 -95.43 -44.96
CA MET A 1 -25.74 -93.95 -44.90
C MET A 1 -25.48 -93.53 -43.46
N THR A 2 -24.22 -93.42 -43.04
CA THR A 2 -23.83 -93.04 -41.65
C THR A 2 -22.41 -92.45 -41.64
N GLY A 3 -22.07 -91.62 -42.63
CA GLY A 3 -20.70 -91.13 -42.83
C GLY A 3 -20.56 -89.61 -42.95
N THR A 4 -21.61 -88.84 -42.62
CA THR A 4 -21.63 -87.38 -42.84
C THR A 4 -21.81 -86.54 -41.58
N SER A 5 -22.29 -87.11 -40.46
CA SER A 5 -22.51 -86.33 -39.23
C SER A 5 -21.26 -86.19 -38.36
N GLU A 6 -20.42 -87.22 -38.26
CA GLU A 6 -19.21 -87.20 -37.42
C GLU A 6 -18.12 -86.28 -38.01
N THR A 7 -17.97 -86.28 -39.33
CA THR A 7 -17.06 -85.37 -40.05
C THR A 7 -17.55 -83.92 -39.99
N ALA A 8 -18.87 -83.68 -40.01
CA ALA A 8 -19.43 -82.34 -39.85
C ALA A 8 -19.21 -81.80 -38.43
N VAL A 9 -19.31 -82.64 -37.39
CA VAL A 9 -19.03 -82.23 -36.00
C VAL A 9 -17.54 -81.98 -35.77
N GLN A 10 -16.64 -82.73 -36.40
CA GLN A 10 -15.19 -82.45 -36.35
C GLN A 10 -14.79 -81.20 -37.13
N ILE A 11 -15.46 -80.89 -38.26
CA ILE A 11 -15.24 -79.64 -39.01
C ILE A 11 -15.80 -78.45 -38.22
N ILE A 12 -16.97 -78.56 -37.59
CA ILE A 12 -17.52 -77.47 -36.75
C ILE A 12 -16.65 -77.24 -35.50
N ASN A 13 -16.16 -78.30 -34.84
CA ASN A 13 -15.23 -78.18 -33.72
C ASN A 13 -13.81 -77.72 -34.13
N GLY A 14 -13.46 -77.81 -35.41
CA GLY A 14 -12.19 -77.32 -35.98
C GLY A 14 -12.24 -75.91 -36.57
N VAL A 15 -13.43 -75.33 -36.79
CA VAL A 15 -13.62 -74.00 -37.40
C VAL A 15 -13.60 -72.86 -36.38
N HIS A 16 -13.71 -73.14 -35.08
CA HIS A 16 -13.34 -72.18 -34.04
C HIS A 16 -11.85 -72.26 -33.73
N HIS A 17 -11.01 -71.87 -34.71
CA HIS A 17 -9.69 -71.36 -34.37
C HIS A 17 -9.91 -70.10 -33.54
N GLY A 18 -9.60 -70.20 -32.24
CA GLY A 18 -9.74 -69.14 -31.27
C GLY A 18 -9.10 -67.86 -31.79
N GLY A 19 -9.94 -66.87 -32.05
CA GLY A 19 -9.45 -65.50 -32.05
C GLY A 19 -8.74 -65.27 -30.72
N GLN A 20 -7.56 -64.64 -30.78
CA GLN A 20 -6.82 -64.22 -29.59
C GLN A 20 -7.78 -63.68 -28.53
N SER A 21 -7.65 -64.19 -27.31
CA SER A 21 -8.48 -63.75 -26.20
C SER A 21 -8.22 -62.27 -25.87
N VAL A 22 -9.10 -61.64 -25.08
CA VAL A 22 -8.84 -60.28 -24.56
C VAL A 22 -7.47 -60.23 -23.87
N SER A 23 -7.12 -61.28 -23.12
CA SER A 23 -5.83 -61.39 -22.43
C SER A 23 -4.64 -61.39 -23.40
N ASP A 24 -4.76 -62.04 -24.56
CA ASP A 24 -3.69 -62.10 -25.56
C ASP A 24 -3.51 -60.76 -26.30
N ARG A 25 -4.56 -59.93 -26.38
CA ARG A 25 -4.56 -58.62 -27.06
C ARG A 25 -4.34 -57.43 -26.13
N LEU A 26 -4.45 -57.62 -24.81
CA LEU A 26 -4.44 -56.54 -23.83
C LEU A 26 -3.17 -55.68 -23.89
N SER A 27 -2.01 -56.30 -24.16
CA SER A 27 -0.74 -55.57 -24.33
C SER A 27 -0.80 -54.59 -25.51
N ASP A 28 -1.30 -55.03 -26.67
CA ASP A 28 -1.37 -54.20 -27.88
C ASP A 28 -2.40 -53.08 -27.72
N PHE A 29 -3.51 -53.35 -27.05
CA PHE A 29 -4.51 -52.34 -26.70
C PHE A 29 -3.96 -51.28 -25.74
N ASN A 30 -3.24 -51.69 -24.69
CA ASN A 30 -2.57 -50.77 -23.78
C ASN A 30 -1.56 -49.88 -24.51
N GLN A 31 -0.79 -50.43 -25.44
CA GLN A 31 0.17 -49.66 -26.23
C GLN A 31 -0.50 -48.57 -27.07
N GLN A 32 -1.69 -48.82 -27.64
CA GLN A 32 -2.42 -47.82 -28.42
C GLN A 32 -2.85 -46.62 -27.55
N ILE A 33 -3.38 -46.89 -26.36
CA ILE A 33 -3.79 -45.84 -25.40
C ILE A 33 -2.55 -45.03 -24.95
N VAL A 34 -1.48 -45.72 -24.56
CA VAL A 34 -0.22 -45.08 -24.13
C VAL A 34 0.40 -44.24 -25.24
N ALA A 35 0.39 -44.72 -26.48
CA ALA A 35 0.91 -43.98 -27.63
C ALA A 35 0.11 -42.69 -27.87
N ALA A 36 -1.23 -42.75 -27.80
CA ALA A 36 -2.08 -41.58 -27.95
C ALA A 36 -1.84 -40.54 -26.84
N ALA A 37 -1.77 -40.98 -25.57
CA ALA A 37 -1.47 -40.10 -24.43
C ALA A 37 -0.08 -39.47 -24.56
N THR A 38 0.93 -40.25 -24.94
CA THR A 38 2.30 -39.77 -25.15
C THR A 38 2.37 -38.71 -26.25
N ALA A 39 1.64 -38.91 -27.35
CA ALA A 39 1.58 -37.95 -28.45
C ALA A 39 0.91 -36.63 -28.01
N LEU A 40 -0.19 -36.71 -27.26
CA LEU A 40 -0.85 -35.52 -26.72
C LEU A 40 0.08 -34.76 -25.74
N ALA A 41 0.73 -35.48 -24.82
CA ALA A 41 1.69 -34.89 -23.88
C ALA A 41 2.88 -34.22 -24.60
N ALA A 42 3.40 -34.82 -25.68
CA ALA A 42 4.44 -34.21 -26.50
C ALA A 42 3.95 -32.92 -27.16
N LYS A 43 2.71 -32.90 -27.68
CA LYS A 43 2.08 -31.70 -28.25
C LYS A 43 1.92 -30.60 -27.20
N THR A 44 1.49 -30.93 -25.99
CA THR A 44 1.36 -29.97 -24.87
C THR A 44 2.69 -29.31 -24.54
N LYS A 45 3.79 -30.07 -24.46
CA LYS A 45 5.14 -29.54 -24.18
C LYS A 45 5.65 -28.58 -25.25
N GLN A 46 5.04 -28.58 -26.45
CA GLN A 46 5.40 -27.70 -27.56
C GLN A 46 4.49 -26.47 -27.65
N GLN A 47 3.52 -26.31 -26.75
CA GLN A 47 2.60 -25.17 -26.79
C GLN A 47 3.27 -23.90 -26.22
N PRO A 48 3.51 -22.87 -27.05
CA PRO A 48 4.24 -21.69 -26.63
C PRO A 48 3.41 -20.73 -25.74
N ASN A 49 2.10 -20.92 -25.73
CA ASN A 49 1.13 -20.13 -24.97
C ASN A 49 0.81 -20.74 -23.60
N LEU A 50 1.59 -21.72 -23.16
CA LEU A 50 1.50 -22.31 -21.83
C LEU A 50 2.78 -22.05 -21.06
N SER A 51 2.63 -21.79 -19.77
CA SER A 51 3.77 -21.74 -18.86
C SER A 51 4.42 -23.11 -18.71
N VAL A 52 5.68 -23.16 -18.27
CA VAL A 52 6.36 -24.44 -17.99
C VAL A 52 5.61 -25.25 -16.93
N ALA A 53 5.09 -24.60 -15.88
CA ALA A 53 4.29 -25.25 -14.85
C ALA A 53 2.96 -25.78 -15.43
N GLY A 54 2.28 -24.98 -16.26
CA GLY A 54 1.04 -25.36 -16.93
C GLY A 54 1.22 -26.57 -17.85
N GLN A 55 2.30 -26.58 -18.65
CA GLN A 55 2.67 -27.73 -19.47
C GLN A 55 2.86 -29.00 -18.62
N GLN A 56 3.57 -28.90 -17.50
CA GLN A 56 3.79 -30.05 -16.60
C GLN A 56 2.50 -30.55 -15.95
N ILE A 57 1.61 -29.66 -15.53
CA ILE A 57 0.32 -30.01 -14.93
C ILE A 57 -0.58 -30.71 -15.95
N ILE A 58 -0.68 -30.18 -17.17
CA ILE A 58 -1.48 -30.81 -18.22
C ILE A 58 -0.92 -32.18 -18.59
N VAL A 59 0.40 -32.34 -18.68
CA VAL A 59 1.04 -33.65 -18.90
C VAL A 59 0.73 -34.64 -17.77
N ARG A 60 0.71 -34.19 -16.51
CA ARG A 60 0.28 -35.02 -15.37
C ARG A 60 -1.17 -35.45 -15.50
N ALA A 61 -2.08 -34.55 -15.89
CA ALA A 61 -3.47 -34.90 -16.11
C ALA A 61 -3.65 -35.92 -17.25
N ILE A 62 -2.91 -35.76 -18.36
CA ILE A 62 -2.89 -36.72 -19.48
C ILE A 62 -2.44 -38.11 -19.01
N THR A 63 -1.41 -38.16 -18.15
CA THR A 63 -0.91 -39.41 -17.59
C THR A 63 -1.97 -40.09 -16.71
N GLY A 64 -2.68 -39.33 -15.86
CA GLY A 64 -3.77 -39.88 -15.06
C GLY A 64 -4.93 -40.43 -15.92
N MET A 65 -5.30 -39.75 -17.00
CA MET A 65 -6.31 -40.23 -17.94
C MET A 65 -5.86 -41.51 -18.67
N GLN A 66 -4.58 -41.60 -19.05
CA GLN A 66 -4.01 -42.82 -19.60
C GLN A 66 -4.14 -43.99 -18.62
N ASP A 67 -3.76 -43.78 -17.36
CA ASP A 67 -3.81 -44.82 -16.32
C ASP A 67 -5.24 -45.27 -16.05
N TRP A 68 -6.19 -44.31 -16.04
CA TRP A 68 -7.62 -44.61 -15.95
C TRP A 68 -8.08 -45.54 -17.08
N PHE A 69 -7.82 -45.17 -18.34
CA PHE A 69 -8.26 -45.94 -19.51
C PHE A 69 -7.65 -47.33 -19.54
N VAL A 70 -6.36 -47.46 -19.21
CA VAL A 70 -5.67 -48.76 -19.11
C VAL A 70 -6.29 -49.63 -18.00
N ASN A 71 -6.65 -49.04 -16.86
CA ASN A 71 -7.28 -49.77 -15.76
C ASN A 71 -8.71 -50.21 -16.09
N GLU A 72 -9.49 -49.36 -16.75
CA GLU A 72 -10.85 -49.69 -17.17
C GLU A 72 -10.86 -50.83 -18.19
N LEU A 73 -9.91 -50.82 -19.14
CA LEU A 73 -9.78 -51.84 -20.18
C LEU A 73 -9.62 -53.26 -19.61
N LYS A 74 -8.99 -53.43 -18.44
CA LYS A 74 -8.84 -54.72 -17.75
C LYS A 74 -10.19 -55.38 -17.43
N SER A 75 -11.27 -54.60 -17.35
CA SER A 75 -12.62 -55.10 -17.07
C SER A 75 -13.38 -55.62 -18.31
N ALA A 76 -12.80 -55.48 -19.51
CA ALA A 76 -13.46 -55.88 -20.75
C ALA A 76 -13.67 -57.39 -20.84
N GLN A 77 -14.93 -57.81 -21.00
CA GLN A 77 -15.30 -59.24 -21.05
C GLN A 77 -15.24 -59.86 -22.45
N THR A 78 -15.23 -59.03 -23.49
CA THR A 78 -15.17 -59.48 -24.89
C THR A 78 -14.18 -58.66 -25.68
N VAL A 79 -13.62 -59.26 -26.73
CA VAL A 79 -12.68 -58.60 -27.63
C VAL A 79 -13.31 -57.38 -28.30
N VAL A 80 -14.58 -57.47 -28.72
CA VAL A 80 -15.31 -56.34 -29.32
C VAL A 80 -15.51 -55.19 -28.33
N ALA A 81 -15.79 -55.49 -27.06
CA ALA A 81 -15.88 -54.46 -26.02
C ALA A 81 -14.51 -53.79 -25.80
N ALA A 82 -13.43 -54.58 -25.70
CA ALA A 82 -12.07 -54.05 -25.56
C ALA A 82 -11.67 -53.15 -26.75
N GLU A 83 -11.94 -53.59 -27.98
CA GLU A 83 -11.68 -52.81 -29.20
C GLU A 83 -12.48 -51.49 -29.22
N THR A 84 -13.75 -51.54 -28.82
CA THR A 84 -14.61 -50.34 -28.75
C THR A 84 -14.13 -49.35 -27.69
N MET A 85 -13.69 -49.84 -26.53
CA MET A 85 -13.10 -49.01 -25.46
C MET A 85 -11.83 -48.32 -25.95
N VAL A 86 -10.89 -49.08 -26.51
CA VAL A 86 -9.60 -48.55 -27.01
C VAL A 86 -9.81 -47.50 -28.09
N GLN A 87 -10.71 -47.74 -29.04
CA GLN A 87 -11.02 -46.74 -30.07
C GLN A 87 -11.60 -45.45 -29.47
N GLY A 88 -12.48 -45.57 -28.46
CA GLY A 88 -13.03 -44.43 -27.73
C GLY A 88 -11.96 -43.66 -26.96
N ASP A 89 -11.11 -44.36 -26.22
CA ASP A 89 -10.05 -43.78 -25.40
C ASP A 89 -8.98 -43.09 -26.26
N VAL A 90 -8.58 -43.71 -27.38
CA VAL A 90 -7.67 -43.09 -28.36
C VAL A 90 -8.30 -41.86 -29.01
N THR A 91 -9.60 -41.90 -29.33
CA THR A 91 -10.31 -40.73 -29.88
C THR A 91 -10.34 -39.58 -28.87
N ALA A 92 -10.59 -39.87 -27.59
CA ALA A 92 -10.57 -38.88 -26.52
C ALA A 92 -9.17 -38.26 -26.36
N LEU A 93 -8.12 -39.07 -26.32
CA LEU A 93 -6.72 -38.61 -26.18
C LEU A 93 -6.18 -37.88 -27.42
N THR A 94 -6.80 -38.07 -28.58
CA THR A 94 -6.48 -37.30 -29.79
C THR A 94 -7.29 -36.00 -29.91
N LEU A 95 -8.15 -35.72 -28.93
CA LEU A 95 -9.08 -34.57 -28.91
C LEU A 95 -10.02 -34.55 -30.13
N GLY A 96 -10.42 -35.74 -30.61
CA GLY A 96 -11.29 -35.91 -31.77
C GLY A 96 -12.80 -35.87 -31.43
N GLN A 97 -13.65 -35.72 -32.46
CA GLN A 97 -15.11 -35.58 -32.32
C GLN A 97 -15.92 -36.85 -32.65
N LEU A 98 -15.32 -37.88 -33.26
CA LEU A 98 -16.04 -39.05 -33.77
C LEU A 98 -15.94 -40.23 -32.81
N ALA A 99 -16.75 -40.23 -31.76
CA ALA A 99 -16.92 -41.40 -30.91
C ALA A 99 -18.00 -42.34 -31.47
N GLN A 100 -17.72 -43.65 -31.51
CA GLN A 100 -18.66 -44.63 -32.07
C GLN A 100 -19.77 -45.06 -31.10
N THR A 101 -19.66 -44.67 -29.81
CA THR A 101 -20.64 -44.99 -28.77
C THR A 101 -20.87 -43.79 -27.84
N PRO A 102 -22.04 -43.70 -27.18
CA PRO A 102 -22.31 -42.63 -26.21
C PRO A 102 -21.28 -42.55 -25.06
N VAL A 103 -20.72 -43.69 -24.65
CA VAL A 103 -19.70 -43.75 -23.58
C VAL A 103 -18.38 -43.16 -24.06
N ALA A 104 -17.95 -43.51 -25.28
CA ALA A 104 -16.75 -42.93 -25.88
C ALA A 104 -16.90 -41.42 -26.12
N GLU A 105 -18.10 -40.97 -26.46
CA GLU A 105 -18.41 -39.54 -26.66
C GLU A 105 -18.30 -38.77 -25.35
N ALA A 106 -18.88 -39.30 -24.28
CA ALA A 106 -18.76 -38.71 -22.94
C ALA A 106 -17.30 -38.63 -22.48
N LYS A 107 -16.49 -39.66 -22.72
CA LYS A 107 -15.04 -39.65 -22.42
C LYS A 107 -14.31 -38.57 -23.21
N ALA A 108 -14.56 -38.47 -24.52
CA ALA A 108 -13.92 -37.46 -25.37
C ALA A 108 -14.28 -36.03 -24.94
N ASP A 109 -15.54 -35.77 -24.60
CA ASP A 109 -16.00 -34.48 -24.05
C ASP A 109 -15.28 -34.15 -22.74
N TRP A 110 -15.16 -35.11 -21.83
CA TRP A 110 -14.43 -34.93 -20.57
C TRP A 110 -12.95 -34.59 -20.78
N VAL A 111 -12.23 -35.37 -21.60
CA VAL A 111 -10.80 -35.12 -21.88
C VAL A 111 -10.62 -33.75 -22.52
N SER A 112 -11.50 -33.38 -23.45
CA SER A 112 -11.47 -32.07 -24.11
C SER A 112 -11.69 -30.91 -23.14
N ARG A 113 -12.71 -31.00 -22.28
CA ARG A 113 -13.01 -29.97 -21.27
C ARG A 113 -11.89 -29.82 -20.25
N LEU A 114 -11.31 -30.93 -19.77
CA LEU A 114 -10.20 -30.90 -18.83
C LEU A 114 -8.97 -30.26 -19.47
N TYR A 115 -8.61 -30.68 -20.68
CA TYR A 115 -7.48 -30.14 -21.42
C TYR A 115 -7.63 -28.63 -21.64
N GLN A 116 -8.77 -28.19 -22.17
CA GLN A 116 -9.05 -26.78 -22.44
C GLN A 116 -9.16 -25.95 -21.15
N GLY A 117 -9.79 -26.50 -20.11
CA GLY A 117 -9.93 -25.83 -18.82
C GLY A 117 -8.59 -25.57 -18.14
N LEU A 118 -7.67 -26.55 -18.17
CA LEU A 118 -6.31 -26.38 -17.67
C LEU A 118 -5.53 -25.33 -18.45
N GLN A 119 -5.60 -25.35 -19.79
CA GLN A 119 -4.95 -24.34 -20.64
C GLN A 119 -5.47 -22.93 -20.35
N ALA A 120 -6.80 -22.76 -20.29
CA ALA A 120 -7.43 -21.49 -19.99
C ALA A 120 -7.07 -20.98 -18.60
N THR A 121 -6.99 -21.88 -17.61
CA THR A 121 -6.60 -21.54 -16.23
C THR A 121 -5.17 -21.04 -16.18
N ASP A 122 -4.22 -21.77 -16.79
CA ASP A 122 -2.82 -21.37 -16.86
C ASP A 122 -2.65 -19.99 -17.51
N GLN A 123 -3.30 -19.77 -18.66
CA GLN A 123 -3.28 -18.49 -19.37
C GLN A 123 -3.91 -17.36 -18.58
N THR A 124 -5.00 -17.64 -17.86
CA THR A 124 -5.67 -16.62 -17.04
C THR A 124 -4.78 -16.20 -15.88
N ILE A 125 -4.15 -17.15 -15.18
CA ILE A 125 -3.22 -16.85 -14.08
C ILE A 125 -2.06 -15.99 -14.58
N HIS A 126 -1.44 -16.36 -15.70
CA HIS A 126 -0.30 -15.62 -16.27
C HIS A 126 -0.72 -14.34 -17.02
N GLY A 127 -2.02 -14.10 -17.20
CA GLY A 127 -2.55 -12.91 -17.85
C GLY A 127 -2.77 -11.73 -16.90
N TYR A 128 -2.71 -11.96 -15.58
CA TYR A 128 -2.81 -10.89 -14.59
C TYR A 128 -1.48 -10.15 -14.44
N GLU A 129 -1.50 -8.84 -14.61
CA GLU A 129 -0.29 -8.00 -14.70
C GLU A 129 0.35 -7.72 -13.34
N ASN A 130 -0.40 -7.79 -12.24
CA ASN A 130 0.08 -7.37 -10.92
C ASN A 130 0.42 -8.53 -9.99
N LEU A 131 0.16 -9.78 -10.41
CA LEU A 131 0.58 -10.94 -9.62
C LEU A 131 2.10 -10.98 -9.49
N THR A 132 2.56 -11.31 -8.29
CA THR A 132 3.98 -11.60 -8.07
C THR A 132 4.31 -13.02 -8.52
N ASP A 133 5.60 -13.31 -8.73
CA ASP A 133 6.07 -14.67 -9.05
C ASP A 133 5.62 -15.69 -7.98
N ASP A 134 5.61 -15.28 -6.70
CA ASP A 134 5.14 -16.10 -5.59
C ASP A 134 3.62 -16.35 -5.67
N ASP A 135 2.83 -15.32 -6.01
CA ASP A 135 1.37 -15.50 -6.20
C ASP A 135 1.08 -16.50 -7.33
N VAL A 136 1.78 -16.37 -8.46
CA VAL A 136 1.66 -17.29 -9.60
C VAL A 136 2.09 -18.70 -9.19
N ALA A 137 3.21 -18.85 -8.49
CA ALA A 137 3.70 -20.14 -8.03
C ALA A 137 2.69 -20.84 -7.10
N ASP A 138 2.11 -20.13 -6.13
CA ASP A 138 1.11 -20.66 -5.21
C ASP A 138 -0.17 -21.11 -5.94
N LEU A 139 -0.65 -20.33 -6.91
CA LEU A 139 -1.80 -20.67 -7.72
C LEU A 139 -1.54 -21.90 -8.59
N MET A 140 -0.37 -21.98 -9.21
CA MET A 140 0.03 -23.12 -10.05
C MET A 140 0.27 -24.39 -9.23
N ASN A 141 0.82 -24.27 -8.02
CA ASN A 141 0.93 -25.39 -7.08
C ASN A 141 -0.45 -25.94 -6.72
N ARG A 142 -1.41 -25.06 -6.40
CA ARG A 142 -2.78 -25.46 -6.12
C ARG A 142 -3.47 -26.13 -7.32
N LEU A 143 -3.23 -25.65 -8.54
CA LEU A 143 -3.72 -26.30 -9.76
C LEU A 143 -3.12 -27.71 -9.92
N GLY A 144 -1.83 -27.86 -9.61
CA GLY A 144 -1.14 -29.15 -9.57
C GLY A 144 -1.74 -30.11 -8.53
N GLU A 145 -1.97 -29.64 -7.30
CA GLU A 145 -2.61 -30.43 -6.23
C GLU A 145 -4.00 -30.92 -6.65
N LEU A 146 -4.84 -30.05 -7.21
CA LEU A 146 -6.16 -30.42 -7.72
C LEU A 146 -6.07 -31.51 -8.81
N THR A 147 -5.05 -31.41 -9.66
CA THR A 147 -4.79 -32.40 -10.71
C THR A 147 -4.39 -33.74 -10.11
N ASP A 148 -3.45 -33.74 -9.15
CA ASP A 148 -2.96 -34.95 -8.50
C ASP A 148 -4.07 -35.62 -7.65
N GLU A 149 -4.89 -34.84 -6.93
CA GLU A 149 -6.07 -35.32 -6.21
C GLU A 149 -7.07 -36.02 -7.13
N THR A 150 -7.30 -35.46 -8.31
CA THR A 150 -8.22 -36.01 -9.32
C THR A 150 -7.67 -37.31 -9.91
N ASN A 151 -6.40 -37.30 -10.31
CA ASN A 151 -5.71 -38.48 -10.83
C ASN A 151 -5.72 -39.64 -9.83
N ASN A 152 -5.58 -39.35 -8.54
CA ASN A 152 -5.60 -40.36 -7.49
C ASN A 152 -6.96 -41.09 -7.38
N GLN A 153 -8.05 -40.56 -7.94
CA GLN A 153 -9.36 -41.23 -7.97
C GLN A 153 -9.47 -42.28 -9.11
N PHE A 154 -8.51 -42.35 -10.02
CA PHE A 154 -8.55 -43.21 -11.22
C PHE A 154 -7.94 -44.62 -11.02
N GLN A 155 -8.03 -45.15 -9.79
CA GLN A 155 -7.45 -46.45 -9.44
C GLN A 155 -8.17 -47.62 -10.11
N GLU A 156 -7.49 -48.78 -10.19
CA GLU A 156 -8.10 -50.02 -10.68
C GLU A 156 -9.36 -50.39 -9.88
N GLY A 157 -10.46 -50.67 -10.58
CA GLY A 157 -11.76 -50.97 -9.96
C GLY A 157 -12.58 -49.74 -9.54
N ALA A 158 -12.10 -48.51 -9.80
CA ALA A 158 -12.91 -47.31 -9.62
C ALA A 158 -14.20 -47.37 -10.46
N SER A 159 -15.33 -47.00 -9.86
CA SER A 159 -16.60 -46.96 -10.59
C SER A 159 -16.68 -45.72 -11.47
N ALA A 160 -17.42 -45.80 -12.58
CA ALA A 160 -17.68 -44.66 -13.46
C ALA A 160 -18.25 -43.44 -12.71
N THR A 161 -19.05 -43.68 -11.67
CA THR A 161 -19.61 -42.63 -10.80
C THR A 161 -18.52 -41.89 -10.02
N VAL A 162 -17.54 -42.61 -9.45
CA VAL A 162 -16.43 -41.99 -8.70
C VAL A 162 -15.57 -41.13 -9.63
N VAL A 163 -15.20 -41.66 -10.79
CA VAL A 163 -14.40 -40.95 -11.79
C VAL A 163 -15.11 -39.68 -12.28
N THR A 164 -16.40 -39.80 -12.64
CA THR A 164 -17.20 -38.66 -13.10
C THR A 164 -17.34 -37.58 -12.03
N ALA A 165 -17.55 -37.98 -10.77
CA ALA A 165 -17.64 -37.03 -9.66
C ALA A 165 -16.32 -36.30 -9.40
N ALA A 166 -15.18 -37.01 -9.51
CA ALA A 166 -13.85 -36.41 -9.37
C ALA A 166 -13.56 -35.39 -10.47
N LEU A 167 -13.85 -35.74 -11.72
CA LEU A 167 -13.69 -34.85 -12.87
C LEU A 167 -14.61 -33.62 -12.78
N GLN A 168 -15.86 -33.78 -12.34
CA GLN A 168 -16.77 -32.65 -12.13
C GLN A 168 -16.26 -31.72 -11.04
N LYS A 169 -15.83 -32.26 -9.89
CA LYS A 169 -15.24 -31.48 -8.80
C LYS A 169 -14.02 -30.69 -9.28
N PHE A 170 -13.17 -31.30 -10.12
CA PHE A 170 -12.01 -30.64 -10.70
C PHE A 170 -12.41 -29.45 -11.58
N LEU A 171 -13.34 -29.66 -12.53
CA LEU A 171 -13.81 -28.58 -13.40
C LEU A 171 -14.48 -27.44 -12.62
N ASP A 172 -15.26 -27.75 -11.59
CA ASP A 172 -15.91 -26.76 -10.73
C ASP A 172 -14.89 -25.94 -9.90
N ALA A 173 -13.71 -26.50 -9.63
CA ALA A 173 -12.64 -25.82 -8.90
C ALA A 173 -11.88 -24.80 -9.77
N LEU A 174 -11.81 -24.98 -11.09
CA LEU A 174 -11.04 -24.09 -11.99
C LEU A 174 -11.52 -22.63 -11.94
N PRO A 175 -12.83 -22.31 -12.05
CA PRO A 175 -13.32 -20.94 -11.92
C PRO A 175 -13.04 -20.32 -10.55
N THR A 176 -13.00 -21.14 -9.49
CA THR A 176 -12.68 -20.65 -8.14
C THR A 176 -11.20 -20.27 -8.06
N LEU A 177 -10.32 -21.04 -8.69
CA LEU A 177 -8.90 -20.73 -8.75
C LEU A 177 -8.62 -19.47 -9.58
N THR A 178 -9.24 -19.32 -10.74
CA THR A 178 -9.08 -18.10 -11.56
C THR A 178 -9.68 -16.88 -10.88
N PHE A 179 -10.80 -17.02 -10.15
CA PHE A 179 -11.32 -15.95 -9.31
C PHE A 179 -10.34 -15.57 -8.19
N LYS A 180 -9.70 -16.54 -7.53
CA LYS A 180 -8.66 -16.27 -6.53
C LYS A 180 -7.47 -15.50 -7.12
N ALA A 181 -7.03 -15.87 -8.33
CA ALA A 181 -6.00 -15.13 -9.06
C ALA A 181 -6.40 -13.66 -9.26
N SER A 182 -7.64 -13.42 -9.70
CA SER A 182 -8.17 -12.06 -9.86
C SER A 182 -8.23 -11.26 -8.55
N GLN A 183 -8.53 -11.92 -7.42
CA GLN A 183 -8.51 -11.28 -6.11
C GLN A 183 -7.10 -10.90 -5.67
N GLN A 184 -6.12 -11.77 -5.89
CA GLN A 184 -4.71 -11.47 -5.58
C GLN A 184 -4.22 -10.29 -6.43
N ASP A 185 -4.53 -10.28 -7.72
CA ASP A 185 -4.18 -9.15 -8.61
C ASP A 185 -4.80 -7.83 -8.12
N ALA A 186 -6.09 -7.83 -7.76
CA ALA A 186 -6.75 -6.64 -7.20
C ALA A 186 -6.12 -6.18 -5.87
N VAL A 187 -5.70 -7.10 -5.00
CA VAL A 187 -4.96 -6.77 -3.78
C VAL A 187 -3.62 -6.10 -4.11
N ARG A 188 -2.88 -6.60 -5.11
CA ARG A 188 -1.61 -6.00 -5.55
C ARG A 188 -1.80 -4.59 -6.11
N GLN A 189 -2.88 -4.36 -6.88
CA GLN A 189 -3.23 -3.01 -7.35
C GLN A 189 -3.51 -2.04 -6.20
N LEU A 190 -4.20 -2.49 -5.14
CA LEU A 190 -4.42 -1.67 -3.95
C LEU A 190 -3.11 -1.39 -3.20
N GLU A 191 -2.24 -2.37 -3.05
CA GLU A 191 -0.92 -2.20 -2.42
C GLU A 191 -0.05 -1.18 -3.19
N GLN A 192 -0.07 -1.23 -4.52
CA GLN A 192 0.58 -0.23 -5.37
C GLN A 192 -0.03 1.17 -5.18
N THR A 193 -1.36 1.26 -5.17
CA THR A 193 -2.09 2.52 -4.92
C THR A 193 -1.70 3.10 -3.56
N GLY A 194 -1.74 2.28 -2.50
CA GLY A 194 -1.37 2.68 -1.15
C GLY A 194 0.06 3.16 -1.06
N THR A 195 1.00 2.47 -1.71
CA THR A 195 2.40 2.89 -1.79
C THR A 195 2.54 4.25 -2.47
N ALA A 196 1.86 4.46 -3.60
CA ALA A 196 1.89 5.73 -4.32
C ALA A 196 1.30 6.88 -3.48
N THR A 197 0.16 6.65 -2.82
CA THR A 197 -0.48 7.63 -1.94
C THR A 197 0.41 7.99 -0.75
N GLN A 198 1.03 7.01 -0.09
CA GLN A 198 1.97 7.27 1.01
C GLN A 198 3.16 8.12 0.55
N GLN A 199 3.70 7.85 -0.64
CA GLN A 199 4.80 8.63 -1.21
C GLN A 199 4.35 10.07 -1.50
N ALA A 200 3.16 10.26 -2.08
CA ALA A 200 2.59 11.58 -2.33
C ALA A 200 2.42 12.38 -1.04
N ILE A 201 1.83 11.79 0.00
CA ILE A 201 1.67 12.43 1.33
C ILE A 201 3.02 12.83 1.93
N SER A 202 4.02 11.96 1.81
CA SER A 202 5.36 12.20 2.38
C SER A 202 6.08 13.35 1.66
N ALA A 203 5.90 13.44 0.35
CA ALA A 203 6.50 14.46 -0.51
C ALA A 203 5.76 15.80 -0.46
N ASP A 204 4.51 15.82 -0.02
CA ASP A 204 3.67 17.01 0.00
C ASP A 204 4.15 18.04 1.03
N ARG A 205 4.76 19.11 0.52
CA ARG A 205 5.31 20.21 1.30
C ARG A 205 4.28 21.22 1.80
N THR A 206 3.03 21.12 1.36
CA THR A 206 1.92 21.92 1.92
C THR A 206 1.49 21.42 3.30
N LEU A 207 1.74 20.12 3.58
CA LEU A 207 1.47 19.49 4.86
C LEU A 207 2.56 19.76 5.89
N LEU A 208 2.14 19.95 7.13
CA LEU A 208 2.99 19.92 8.32
C LEU A 208 3.27 18.49 8.75
N ASP A 209 4.31 18.28 9.54
CA ASP A 209 4.76 16.94 9.94
C ASP A 209 3.65 16.13 10.64
N GLN A 210 2.86 16.76 11.51
CA GLN A 210 1.72 16.09 12.15
C GLN A 210 0.62 15.71 11.15
N GLN A 211 0.39 16.53 10.11
CA GLN A 211 -0.60 16.24 9.08
C GLN A 211 -0.14 15.09 8.17
N VAL A 212 1.15 15.05 7.83
CA VAL A 212 1.77 13.91 7.12
C VAL A 212 1.54 12.62 7.89
N GLN A 213 1.87 12.60 9.20
CA GLN A 213 1.68 11.43 10.05
C GLN A 213 0.21 10.99 10.08
N ASN A 214 -0.72 11.92 10.27
CA ASN A 214 -2.15 11.62 10.35
C ASN A 214 -2.68 11.07 9.02
N GLN A 215 -2.28 11.65 7.89
CA GLN A 215 -2.73 11.20 6.56
C GLN A 215 -2.11 9.85 6.17
N GLN A 216 -0.84 9.59 6.51
CA GLN A 216 -0.25 8.26 6.31
C GLN A 216 -1.00 7.18 7.10
N GLN A 217 -1.38 7.46 8.34
CA GLN A 217 -2.18 6.53 9.14
C GLN A 217 -3.57 6.29 8.53
N ALA A 218 -4.21 7.35 8.02
CA ALA A 218 -5.49 7.25 7.33
C ALA A 218 -5.37 6.41 6.04
N ALA A 219 -4.32 6.63 5.24
CA ALA A 219 -4.06 5.87 4.02
C ALA A 219 -3.85 4.37 4.31
N ASN A 220 -3.08 4.04 5.36
CA ASN A 220 -2.90 2.66 5.81
C ASN A 220 -4.22 2.01 6.22
N THR A 221 -5.01 2.72 7.01
CA THR A 221 -6.31 2.22 7.48
C THR A 221 -7.26 1.98 6.30
N ALA A 222 -7.31 2.89 5.34
CA ALA A 222 -8.12 2.75 4.14
C ALA A 222 -7.64 1.58 3.27
N LEU A 223 -6.32 1.40 3.13
CA LEU A 223 -5.73 0.29 2.38
C LEU A 223 -6.10 -1.06 3.01
N ASP A 224 -5.92 -1.20 4.32
CA ASP A 224 -6.27 -2.42 5.04
C ASP A 224 -7.75 -2.79 4.88
N GLN A 225 -8.64 -1.79 4.97
CA GLN A 225 -10.07 -1.97 4.76
C GLN A 225 -10.39 -2.37 3.31
N ALA A 226 -9.74 -1.74 2.33
CA ALA A 226 -9.91 -2.05 0.91
C ALA A 226 -9.48 -3.49 0.59
N ILE A 227 -8.32 -3.93 1.11
CA ILE A 227 -7.82 -5.30 0.94
C ILE A 227 -8.79 -6.31 1.57
N GLN A 228 -9.30 -6.02 2.77
CA GLN A 228 -10.29 -6.88 3.42
C GLN A 228 -11.59 -6.97 2.62
N ALA A 229 -12.07 -5.86 2.07
CA ALA A 229 -13.27 -5.83 1.23
C ALA A 229 -13.09 -6.68 -0.05
N VAL A 230 -11.96 -6.55 -0.75
CA VAL A 230 -11.64 -7.37 -1.92
C VAL A 230 -11.62 -8.86 -1.56
N LYS A 231 -10.94 -9.24 -0.47
CA LYS A 231 -10.86 -10.63 0.01
C LYS A 231 -12.21 -11.23 0.42
N ALA A 232 -13.16 -10.41 0.85
CA ALA A 232 -14.50 -10.87 1.24
C ALA A 232 -15.43 -11.15 0.04
N THR A 233 -15.08 -10.66 -1.15
CA THR A 233 -15.94 -10.79 -2.34
C THR A 233 -16.08 -12.23 -2.81
N GLN A 234 -17.24 -12.55 -3.41
CA GLN A 234 -17.57 -13.90 -3.88
C GLN A 234 -17.80 -13.97 -5.40
N ASN A 235 -17.73 -12.83 -6.09
CA ASN A 235 -17.89 -12.75 -7.54
C ASN A 235 -17.16 -11.53 -8.10
N SER A 236 -16.90 -11.56 -9.41
CA SER A 236 -16.09 -10.56 -10.10
C SER A 236 -16.70 -9.16 -10.11
N ALA A 237 -18.04 -9.03 -10.15
CA ALA A 237 -18.69 -7.72 -10.14
C ALA A 237 -18.52 -7.02 -8.78
N ALA A 238 -18.74 -7.75 -7.69
CA ALA A 238 -18.50 -7.23 -6.34
C ALA A 238 -17.02 -6.92 -6.11
N MET A 239 -16.11 -7.74 -6.64
CA MET A 239 -14.66 -7.52 -6.54
C MET A 239 -14.23 -6.25 -7.28
N ALA A 240 -14.71 -6.04 -8.51
CA ALA A 240 -14.43 -4.82 -9.27
C ALA A 240 -14.92 -3.56 -8.55
N GLN A 241 -16.11 -3.62 -7.94
CA GLN A 241 -16.63 -2.52 -7.13
C GLN A 241 -15.76 -2.27 -5.89
N ALA A 242 -15.42 -3.32 -5.13
CA ALA A 242 -14.58 -3.20 -3.95
C ALA A 242 -13.18 -2.64 -4.26
N LEU A 243 -12.59 -3.04 -5.40
CA LEU A 243 -11.34 -2.49 -5.89
C LEU A 243 -11.46 -0.99 -6.22
N ALA A 244 -12.51 -0.58 -6.94
CA ALA A 244 -12.73 0.81 -7.30
C ALA A 244 -12.98 1.71 -6.08
N ASP A 245 -13.84 1.26 -5.16
CA ASP A 245 -14.14 1.97 -3.91
C ASP A 245 -12.90 2.05 -3.01
N GLY A 246 -12.19 0.93 -2.88
CA GLY A 246 -10.97 0.84 -2.09
C GLY A 246 -9.87 1.77 -2.61
N ARG A 247 -9.64 1.78 -3.93
CA ARG A 247 -8.69 2.70 -4.57
C ARG A 247 -9.05 4.15 -4.30
N THR A 248 -10.32 4.52 -4.49
CA THR A 248 -10.82 5.87 -4.23
C THR A 248 -10.63 6.27 -2.76
N ALA A 249 -10.93 5.36 -1.81
CA ALA A 249 -10.77 5.61 -0.38
C ALA A 249 -9.30 5.83 0.01
N VAL A 250 -8.39 5.02 -0.54
CA VAL A 250 -6.94 5.16 -0.34
C VAL A 250 -6.43 6.48 -0.91
N GLU A 251 -6.73 6.78 -2.18
CA GLU A 251 -6.30 8.02 -2.84
C GLU A 251 -6.81 9.28 -2.11
N ASN A 252 -8.06 9.26 -1.62
CA ASN A 252 -8.65 10.36 -0.86
C ASN A 252 -8.03 10.56 0.53
N ALA A 253 -7.18 9.67 1.03
CA ALA A 253 -6.46 9.91 2.28
C ALA A 253 -5.44 11.05 2.15
N HIS A 254 -4.95 11.32 0.93
CA HIS A 254 -4.10 12.47 0.65
C HIS A 254 -4.97 13.72 0.44
N GLN A 255 -4.82 14.70 1.33
CA GLN A 255 -5.54 15.96 1.29
C GLN A 255 -4.53 17.10 1.37
N GLU A 256 -4.21 17.69 0.22
CA GLU A 256 -3.32 18.84 0.11
C GLU A 256 -3.85 20.01 0.95
N GLN A 257 -2.93 20.83 1.46
CA GLN A 257 -3.26 22.07 2.13
C GLN A 257 -3.01 23.25 1.21
N GLY A 258 -3.52 24.42 1.62
CA GLY A 258 -3.29 25.63 0.86
C GLY A 258 -1.80 25.93 0.70
N ASP A 259 -1.42 26.54 -0.42
CA ASP A 259 -0.04 26.91 -0.70
C ASP A 259 0.49 27.99 0.29
N LEU A 260 1.75 28.37 0.14
CA LEU A 260 2.35 29.38 1.01
C LEU A 260 1.58 30.70 0.94
N ALA A 261 1.09 31.10 -0.24
CA ALA A 261 0.34 32.35 -0.39
C ALA A 261 -0.97 32.34 0.41
N GLN A 262 -1.64 31.19 0.48
CA GLN A 262 -2.88 31.01 1.25
C GLN A 262 -2.61 30.93 2.77
N GLN A 263 -1.46 30.40 3.20
CA GLN A 263 -1.13 30.25 4.61
C GLN A 263 -0.42 31.47 5.23
N LEU A 264 0.36 32.21 4.44
CA LEU A 264 1.18 33.34 4.89
C LEU A 264 0.42 34.44 5.66
N PRO A 265 -0.82 34.82 5.32
CA PRO A 265 -1.57 35.81 6.10
C PRO A 265 -1.76 35.40 7.56
N LYS A 266 -2.04 34.12 7.82
CA LYS A 266 -2.22 33.60 9.19
C LYS A 266 -0.89 33.55 9.95
N LEU A 267 0.21 33.19 9.28
CA LEU A 267 1.54 33.20 9.89
C LEU A 267 1.95 34.62 10.28
N ASN A 268 1.75 35.59 9.39
CA ASN A 268 2.04 36.99 9.65
C ASN A 268 1.21 37.55 10.81
N GLN A 269 -0.05 37.12 10.94
CA GLN A 269 -0.89 37.50 12.07
C GLN A 269 -0.31 37.02 13.41
N GLN A 270 0.20 35.79 13.48
CA GLN A 270 0.84 35.29 14.72
C GLN A 270 2.07 36.12 15.10
N VAL A 271 2.88 36.53 14.11
CA VAL A 271 4.02 37.44 14.34
C VAL A 271 3.54 38.79 14.88
N ASP A 272 2.48 39.37 14.29
CA ASP A 272 1.92 40.64 14.74
C ASP A 272 1.38 40.58 16.17
N GLU A 273 0.66 39.52 16.51
CA GLU A 273 0.07 39.34 17.84
C GLU A 273 1.17 39.31 18.92
N VAL A 274 2.23 38.54 18.71
CA VAL A 274 3.37 38.49 19.65
C VAL A 274 4.11 39.81 19.69
N ALA A 275 4.40 40.44 18.54
CA ALA A 275 5.07 41.73 18.50
C ALA A 275 4.29 42.81 19.28
N GLN A 276 2.96 42.85 19.13
CA GLN A 276 2.09 43.76 19.88
C GLN A 276 2.11 43.49 21.39
N GLN A 277 2.10 42.23 21.81
CA GLN A 277 2.21 41.87 23.22
C GLN A 277 3.53 42.38 23.82
N VAL A 278 4.66 42.20 23.11
CA VAL A 278 5.97 42.68 23.55
C VAL A 278 6.03 44.21 23.59
N VAL A 279 5.51 44.91 22.57
CA VAL A 279 5.41 46.37 22.56
C VAL A 279 4.56 46.87 23.74
N SER A 280 3.46 46.20 24.07
CA SER A 280 2.63 46.53 25.23
C SER A 280 3.41 46.36 26.54
N ALA A 281 4.13 45.25 26.70
CA ALA A 281 4.97 45.00 27.88
C ALA A 281 6.06 46.08 28.05
N ILE A 282 6.76 46.47 26.97
CA ILE A 282 7.74 47.55 26.98
C ILE A 282 7.10 48.88 27.39
N ASN A 283 5.93 49.21 26.85
CA ASN A 283 5.23 50.45 27.20
C ASN A 283 4.80 50.50 28.67
N GLN A 284 4.40 49.35 29.23
CA GLN A 284 3.98 49.21 30.62
C GLN A 284 5.15 49.12 31.60
N ASP A 285 6.37 48.87 31.13
CA ASP A 285 7.54 48.77 31.99
C ASP A 285 7.86 50.13 32.65
N PRO A 286 7.76 50.25 33.99
CA PRO A 286 8.00 51.50 34.69
C PRO A 286 9.50 51.78 34.88
N THR A 287 10.37 50.80 34.66
CA THR A 287 11.82 50.94 34.80
C THR A 287 12.49 51.51 33.55
N LEU A 288 11.80 51.51 32.41
CA LEU A 288 12.32 52.06 31.16
C LEU A 288 12.01 53.55 31.00
N SER A 289 13.02 54.30 30.58
CA SER A 289 12.89 55.67 30.09
C SER A 289 12.17 55.73 28.74
N VAL A 290 11.76 56.94 28.33
CA VAL A 290 11.12 57.17 27.02
C VAL A 290 12.02 56.71 25.87
N ASP A 291 13.32 57.04 25.94
CA ASP A 291 14.28 56.69 24.89
C ASP A 291 14.52 55.17 24.81
N GLU A 292 14.63 54.49 25.96
CA GLU A 292 14.79 53.03 25.99
C GLU A 292 13.54 52.32 25.45
N LYS A 293 12.33 52.79 25.81
CA LYS A 293 11.08 52.26 25.24
C LYS A 293 11.07 52.40 23.72
N GLN A 294 11.43 53.58 23.21
CA GLN A 294 11.42 53.83 21.77
C GLN A 294 12.43 52.96 21.03
N GLN A 295 13.61 52.73 21.60
CA GLN A 295 14.62 51.83 21.05
C GLN A 295 14.15 50.37 21.02
N GLN A 296 13.62 49.86 22.14
CA GLN A 296 13.15 48.47 22.20
C GLN A 296 11.93 48.24 21.29
N ILE A 297 10.97 49.17 21.23
CA ILE A 297 9.82 49.08 20.31
C ILE A 297 10.29 49.04 18.85
N LYS A 298 11.26 49.88 18.48
CA LYS A 298 11.84 49.85 17.12
C LYS A 298 12.51 48.51 16.82
N ALA A 299 13.22 47.93 17.80
CA ALA A 299 13.83 46.61 17.66
C ALA A 299 12.77 45.50 17.50
N VAL A 300 11.67 45.54 18.25
CA VAL A 300 10.55 44.59 18.09
C VAL A 300 9.94 44.69 16.69
N GLN A 301 9.67 45.90 16.21
CA GLN A 301 9.13 46.13 14.86
C GLN A 301 10.07 45.63 13.77
N GLN A 302 11.38 45.86 13.92
CA GLN A 302 12.39 45.38 12.99
C GLN A 302 12.44 43.84 12.97
N GLN A 303 12.54 43.19 14.13
CA GLN A 303 12.58 41.73 14.23
C GLN A 303 11.31 41.08 13.67
N ALA A 304 10.14 41.69 13.91
CA ALA A 304 8.87 41.22 13.35
C ALA A 304 8.85 41.35 11.81
N ALA A 305 9.33 42.47 11.27
CA ALA A 305 9.44 42.67 9.83
C ALA A 305 10.42 41.67 9.18
N ASP A 306 11.56 41.43 9.82
CA ASP A 306 12.56 40.48 9.34
C ASP A 306 12.01 39.06 9.32
N LEU A 307 11.34 38.62 10.40
CA LEU A 307 10.68 37.32 10.43
C LEU A 307 9.62 37.20 9.33
N LYS A 308 8.76 38.20 9.13
CA LYS A 308 7.76 38.15 8.04
C LYS A 308 8.39 38.06 6.65
N ASN A 309 9.56 38.67 6.46
CA ASN A 309 10.30 38.54 5.21
C ASN A 309 10.90 37.13 5.06
N GLU A 310 11.40 36.52 6.13
CA GLU A 310 11.83 35.11 6.14
C GLU A 310 10.65 34.20 5.75
N LEU A 311 9.49 34.34 6.42
CA LEU A 311 8.27 33.57 6.12
C LEU A 311 7.82 33.71 4.66
N LYS A 312 7.89 34.92 4.10
CA LYS A 312 7.52 35.19 2.70
C LYS A 312 8.48 34.54 1.71
N ASN A 313 9.75 34.44 2.08
CA ASN A 313 10.82 33.89 1.23
C ASN A 313 11.03 32.39 1.43
N ALA A 314 10.32 31.77 2.37
CA ALA A 314 10.30 30.34 2.54
C ALA A 314 9.91 29.62 1.24
N VAL A 315 10.52 28.46 1.00
CA VAL A 315 10.32 27.69 -0.24
C VAL A 315 8.93 27.02 -0.31
N ASP A 316 8.33 26.73 0.84
CA ASP A 316 7.04 26.07 0.98
C ASP A 316 6.41 26.38 2.36
N PRO A 317 5.12 26.05 2.59
CA PRO A 317 4.48 26.25 3.88
C PRO A 317 5.22 25.61 5.05
N ARG A 318 5.71 24.38 4.88
CA ARG A 318 6.40 23.65 5.95
C ARG A 318 7.64 24.39 6.42
N ALA A 319 8.45 24.90 5.49
CA ALA A 319 9.62 25.73 5.79
C ALA A 319 9.21 27.04 6.49
N ALA A 320 8.13 27.70 6.04
CA ALA A 320 7.64 28.92 6.69
C ALA A 320 7.21 28.66 8.15
N TYR A 321 6.58 27.52 8.45
CA TYR A 321 6.26 27.17 9.84
C TYR A 321 7.51 26.93 10.68
N GLN A 322 8.55 26.29 10.13
CA GLN A 322 9.82 26.11 10.84
C GLN A 322 10.50 27.45 11.15
N ASP A 323 10.50 28.38 10.18
CA ASP A 323 11.00 29.74 10.37
C ASP A 323 10.20 30.47 11.44
N LEU A 324 8.87 30.32 11.45
CA LEU A 324 7.99 30.87 12.49
C LEU A 324 8.36 30.32 13.87
N GLU A 325 8.45 29.00 14.04
CA GLU A 325 8.77 28.35 15.31
C GLU A 325 10.12 28.81 15.88
N GLN A 326 11.11 29.04 15.00
CA GLN A 326 12.44 29.51 15.41
C GLN A 326 12.49 31.02 15.66
N GLY A 327 11.75 31.81 14.88
CA GLY A 327 11.80 33.27 14.91
C GLY A 327 10.91 33.89 15.99
N LEU A 328 9.72 33.33 16.21
CA LEU A 328 8.69 33.88 17.09
C LEU A 328 9.15 33.98 18.57
N PRO A 329 9.91 33.01 19.14
CA PRO A 329 10.49 33.13 20.47
C PRO A 329 11.53 34.25 20.63
N LYS A 330 12.09 34.79 19.54
CA LYS A 330 13.09 35.87 19.62
C LYS A 330 12.44 37.22 19.98
N LEU A 331 11.17 37.43 19.62
CA LEU A 331 10.47 38.71 19.86
C LEU A 331 10.39 39.06 21.36
N PRO A 332 9.92 38.19 22.27
CA PRO A 332 9.86 38.51 23.70
C PRO A 332 11.21 38.84 24.33
N THR A 333 12.31 38.30 23.80
CA THR A 333 13.66 38.54 24.34
C THR A 333 14.16 39.96 24.13
N ILE A 334 13.50 40.74 23.27
CA ILE A 334 13.86 42.15 23.02
C ILE A 334 13.48 43.03 24.21
N HIS A 335 12.42 42.69 24.93
CA HIS A 335 12.06 43.41 26.14
C HIS A 335 13.10 43.13 27.22
N GLN A 336 13.79 44.19 27.64
CA GLN A 336 14.77 44.15 28.73
C GLN A 336 14.40 45.24 29.73
N ALA A 337 14.33 44.89 31.01
CA ALA A 337 14.03 45.87 32.05
C ALA A 337 15.12 46.96 32.11
N GLY A 338 14.70 48.19 32.39
CA GLY A 338 15.60 49.31 32.57
C GLY A 338 16.24 49.33 33.96
N GLN A 339 16.92 50.42 34.28
CA GLN A 339 17.54 50.59 35.59
C GLN A 339 16.45 50.65 36.68
N ALA A 340 16.63 49.94 37.80
CA ALA A 340 15.65 49.92 38.88
C ALA A 340 15.32 51.35 39.35
N ILE A 341 14.04 51.63 39.68
CA ILE A 341 13.63 52.96 40.12
C ILE A 341 14.24 53.30 41.48
N VAL A 342 14.21 52.35 42.41
CA VAL A 342 14.68 52.48 43.80
C VAL A 342 15.94 51.65 44.06
N GLY A 343 16.66 51.99 45.13
CA GLY A 343 17.91 51.32 45.53
C GLY A 343 19.14 52.23 45.37
N PRO A 344 20.30 51.83 45.94
CA PRO A 344 21.51 52.66 45.98
C PRO A 344 22.06 53.03 44.59
N ASP A 345 21.79 52.21 43.58
CA ASP A 345 22.15 52.42 42.17
C ASP A 345 20.91 52.67 41.27
N GLY A 346 19.74 52.88 41.88
CA GLY A 346 18.50 53.13 41.17
C GLY A 346 18.42 54.53 40.58
N GLN A 347 17.43 54.74 39.69
CA GLN A 347 17.21 56.03 39.03
C GLN A 347 17.01 57.17 40.04
N ALA A 348 16.22 56.94 41.10
CA ALA A 348 15.98 57.93 42.14
C ALA A 348 17.28 58.36 42.84
N ALA A 349 18.16 57.42 43.19
CA ALA A 349 19.45 57.72 43.82
C ALA A 349 20.40 58.51 42.89
N LYS A 350 20.36 58.25 41.58
CA LYS A 350 21.09 59.07 40.59
C LYS A 350 20.57 60.50 40.53
N PHE A 351 19.25 60.70 40.46
CA PHE A 351 18.67 62.04 40.46
C PHE A 351 18.98 62.78 41.75
N GLU A 352 18.92 62.09 42.89
CA GLU A 352 19.29 62.68 44.18
C GLU A 352 20.75 63.14 44.19
N LYS A 353 21.69 62.31 43.71
CA LYS A 353 23.11 62.69 43.57
C LYS A 353 23.29 63.89 42.63
N GLN A 354 22.55 63.96 41.53
CA GLN A 354 22.60 65.10 40.59
C GLN A 354 22.07 66.39 41.23
N ILE A 355 20.95 66.32 41.97
CA ILE A 355 20.39 67.46 42.71
C ILE A 355 21.38 67.93 43.77
N GLN A 356 22.00 67.01 44.51
CA GLN A 356 23.03 67.34 45.51
C GLN A 356 24.24 68.02 44.87
N ALA A 357 24.74 67.53 43.73
CA ALA A 357 25.85 68.13 43.01
C ALA A 357 25.51 69.54 42.49
N ALA A 358 24.32 69.72 41.90
CA ALA A 358 23.87 71.03 41.40
C ALA A 358 23.69 72.05 42.54
N SER A 359 23.15 71.62 43.68
CA SER A 359 23.03 72.43 44.89
C SER A 359 24.41 72.88 45.41
N GLN A 360 25.38 71.97 45.47
CA GLN A 360 26.76 72.30 45.87
C GLN A 360 27.40 73.32 44.94
N GLN A 361 27.27 73.14 43.62
CA GLN A 361 27.81 74.07 42.64
C GLN A 361 27.19 75.47 42.76
N MET A 362 25.87 75.55 42.98
CA MET A 362 25.18 76.82 43.18
C MET A 362 25.59 77.50 44.50
N GLN A 363 25.80 76.72 45.57
CA GLN A 363 26.32 77.24 46.83
C GLN A 363 27.73 77.84 46.67
N GLU A 364 28.60 77.20 45.88
CA GLU A 364 29.92 77.74 45.55
C GLU A 364 29.83 79.06 44.78
N GLN A 365 28.93 79.15 43.80
CA GLN A 365 28.68 80.39 43.06
C GLN A 365 28.15 81.52 43.96
N ILE A 366 27.24 81.21 44.88
CA ILE A 366 26.75 82.18 45.89
C ILE A 366 27.90 82.67 46.78
N ASN A 367 28.77 81.77 47.22
CA ASN A 367 29.94 82.13 48.03
C ASN A 367 30.91 83.02 47.26
N GLN A 368 31.17 82.73 45.98
CA GLN A 368 32.01 83.55 45.12
C GLN A 368 31.40 84.94 44.88
N ALA A 369 30.09 85.03 44.64
CA ALA A 369 29.39 86.30 44.44
C ALA A 369 29.47 87.22 45.67
N LEU A 370 29.44 86.65 46.88
CA LEU A 370 29.67 87.40 48.13
C LEU A 370 31.11 87.91 48.18
N GLN A 371 32.10 87.04 47.89
CA GLN A 371 33.52 87.41 47.91
C GLN A 371 33.86 88.51 46.90
N SER A 372 33.19 88.54 45.74
CA SER A 372 33.37 89.56 44.72
C SER A 372 32.53 90.83 44.94
N GLY A 373 31.75 90.91 46.02
CA GLY A 373 30.92 92.07 46.36
C GLY A 373 29.69 92.28 45.48
N LEU A 374 29.26 91.25 44.72
CA LEU A 374 28.07 91.32 43.85
C LEU A 374 26.76 91.20 44.66
N ILE A 375 26.81 90.64 45.86
CA ILE A 375 25.67 90.50 46.78
C ILE A 375 26.07 90.90 48.22
N THR A 376 25.08 91.27 49.03
CA THR A 376 25.26 91.59 50.46
C THR A 376 25.25 90.33 51.33
N GLN A 377 25.66 90.46 52.59
CA GLN A 377 25.69 89.36 53.55
C GLN A 377 24.29 88.82 53.88
N ASP A 378 23.29 89.70 53.95
CA ASP A 378 21.88 89.30 54.13
C ASP A 378 21.36 88.56 52.89
N GLN A 379 21.70 89.03 51.68
CA GLN A 379 21.36 88.35 50.43
C GLN A 379 22.02 86.98 50.34
N HIS A 380 23.27 86.84 50.76
CA HIS A 380 23.99 85.57 50.82
C HIS A 380 23.31 84.56 51.76
N GLN A 381 22.87 84.99 52.95
CA GLN A 381 22.16 84.10 53.88
C GLN A 381 20.84 83.59 53.30
N VAL A 382 20.06 84.47 52.68
CA VAL A 382 18.78 84.11 52.05
C VAL A 382 19.01 83.13 50.88
N LEU A 383 19.98 83.40 50.00
CA LEU A 383 20.30 82.54 48.86
C LEU A 383 20.86 81.19 49.30
N THR A 384 21.73 81.16 50.31
CA THR A 384 22.27 79.92 50.88
C THR A 384 21.15 79.05 51.47
N ALA A 385 20.21 79.64 52.20
CA ALA A 385 19.06 78.91 52.75
C ALA A 385 18.14 78.34 51.65
N ALA A 386 18.02 79.02 50.51
CA ALA A 386 17.19 78.60 49.40
C ALA A 386 17.78 77.42 48.59
N VAL A 387 19.10 77.23 48.61
CA VAL A 387 19.80 76.22 47.79
C VAL A 387 20.08 74.92 48.53
N GLN A 388 20.00 74.92 49.86
CA GLN A 388 20.12 73.67 50.62
C GLN A 388 19.00 72.70 50.25
N PRO A 389 19.32 71.43 49.96
CA PRO A 389 18.30 70.45 49.61
C PRO A 389 17.35 70.29 50.79
N SER A 390 16.04 70.42 50.52
CA SER A 390 15.01 70.15 51.51
C SER A 390 15.13 68.69 51.94
N ARG A 391 15.50 68.43 53.19
CA ARG A 391 15.44 67.08 53.77
C ARG A 391 13.97 66.71 53.91
N ARG A 392 13.43 65.93 52.98
CA ARG A 392 12.16 65.23 53.13
C ARG A 392 12.34 63.76 52.86
#